data_AF-A0A0S3TCF1-F1
#
_entry.id   AF-A0A0S3TCF1-F1
#
_cell.length_a   1.000
_cell.length_b   1.000
_cell.length_c   1.000
_cell.angle_alpha   90.00
_cell.angle_beta   90.00
_cell.angle_gamma   90.00
#
_symmetry.space_group_name_H-M   'P 1'
#
loop_
_entity.id
_entity.type
_entity.pdbx_description
1 polymer ?
#
loop_
_entity_poly.entity_id
_entity_poly.type
_entity_poly.pdbx_seq_one_letter_code
_entity_poly.pdbx_strand_id
1 'polypeptide(L)'
;MMKILQVLTGIMNHRASDLLSDQSVCTLINTCFQVVQQSASRGDLLQRNARYTMHELIQAVFKRLPEIEAKDREGDSESDMEDGDEGGGLESGYGIRCAIDIFHFLCSLLNVVSIVEADGSTTHTADEDVQIFALVLINSAVELSGDEIGKHPKLLRMIQDDLFHHLIYYGTWSSSFVLSMICSTVLNAFHFLRRSEILHVKN
;
A
#
# COMPACT_ATOMS: atom_id res chain seq x y z
N MET A 1 4.51 22.48 8.92
CA MET A 1 4.32 21.01 8.78
C MET A 1 2.86 20.60 8.63
N MET A 2 1.89 21.11 9.42
CA MET A 2 0.48 20.78 9.14
C MET A 2 -0.02 21.20 7.74
N LYS A 3 0.48 22.32 7.20
CA LYS A 3 0.14 22.77 5.84
C LYS A 3 0.58 21.81 4.72
N ILE A 4 1.72 21.10 4.87
CA ILE A 4 2.15 20.14 3.86
C ILE A 4 1.19 18.95 3.83
N LEU A 5 0.82 18.42 5.00
CA LEU A 5 -0.14 17.32 5.12
C LEU A 5 -1.50 17.68 4.50
N GLN A 6 -2.00 18.88 4.77
CA GLN A 6 -3.25 19.38 4.17
C GLN A 6 -3.18 19.46 2.64
N VAL A 7 -2.04 19.89 2.10
CA VAL A 7 -1.83 19.94 0.64
C VAL A 7 -1.79 18.53 0.05
N LEU A 8 -1.05 17.60 0.66
CA LEU A 8 -0.96 16.21 0.19
C LEU A 8 -2.34 15.54 0.17
N THR A 9 -3.12 15.66 1.25
CA THR A 9 -4.49 15.17 1.31
C THR A 9 -5.38 15.86 0.27
N GLY A 10 -5.27 17.18 0.13
CA GLY A 10 -6.07 17.95 -0.83
C GLY A 10 -5.79 17.54 -2.28
N ILE A 11 -4.55 17.22 -2.62
CA ILE A 11 -4.17 16.72 -3.95
C ILE A 11 -4.81 15.36 -4.22
N MET A 12 -4.62 14.38 -3.32
CA MET A 12 -5.08 13.00 -3.56
C MET A 12 -6.61 12.85 -3.50
N ASN A 13 -7.31 13.68 -2.73
CA ASN A 13 -8.77 13.66 -2.62
C ASN A 13 -9.49 14.48 -3.70
N HIS A 14 -8.77 15.21 -4.54
CA HIS A 14 -9.35 15.95 -5.66
C HIS A 14 -9.56 15.04 -6.87
N ARG A 15 -10.63 15.20 -7.65
CA ARG A 15 -10.91 14.39 -8.86
C ARG A 15 -9.79 14.42 -9.91
N ALA A 16 -8.94 15.44 -9.88
CA ALA A 16 -7.80 15.54 -10.78
C ALA A 16 -6.63 14.61 -10.37
N SER A 17 -6.69 13.96 -9.20
CA SER A 17 -5.69 12.99 -8.77
C SER A 17 -5.61 11.79 -9.72
N ASP A 18 -6.72 11.48 -10.40
CA ASP A 18 -6.82 10.42 -11.42
C ASP A 18 -5.96 10.66 -12.67
N LEU A 19 -5.39 11.87 -12.81
CA LEU A 19 -4.50 12.27 -13.90
C LEU A 19 -3.03 12.35 -13.45
N LEU A 20 -2.74 12.11 -12.17
CA LEU A 20 -1.37 12.13 -11.68
C LEU A 20 -0.60 10.92 -12.21
N SER A 21 0.66 11.10 -12.60
CA SER A 21 1.53 9.97 -12.96
C SER A 21 1.82 9.06 -11.75
N ASP A 22 2.21 7.81 -12.01
CA ASP A 22 2.70 6.87 -10.99
C ASP A 22 3.78 7.52 -10.11
N GLN A 23 4.75 8.17 -10.75
CA GLN A 23 5.88 8.81 -10.08
C GLN A 23 5.43 9.94 -9.15
N SER A 24 4.44 10.74 -9.57
CA SER A 24 3.89 11.83 -8.77
C SER A 24 3.24 11.29 -7.49
N VAL A 25 2.43 10.23 -7.60
CA VAL A 25 1.76 9.62 -6.45
C VAL A 25 2.75 8.97 -5.48
N CYS A 26 3.73 8.21 -5.99
CA CYS A 26 4.79 7.65 -5.17
C CYS A 26 5.58 8.75 -4.43
N THR A 27 5.81 9.89 -5.09
CA THR A 27 6.48 11.05 -4.47
C THR A 27 5.63 11.67 -3.35
N LEU A 28 4.32 11.81 -3.53
CA LEU A 28 3.40 12.33 -2.50
C LEU A 28 3.41 11.42 -1.26
N ILE A 29 3.34 10.10 -1.46
CA ILE A 29 3.37 9.10 -0.39
C ILE A 29 4.71 9.12 0.34
N ASN A 30 5.83 9.10 -0.39
CA ASN A 30 7.16 9.18 0.21
C ASN A 30 7.35 10.48 1.00
N THR A 31 6.86 11.61 0.48
CA THR A 31 6.89 12.89 1.20
C THR A 31 6.08 12.82 2.49
N CYS A 32 4.89 12.23 2.46
CA CYS A 32 4.08 12.04 3.66
C CYS A 32 4.79 11.13 4.68
N PHE A 33 5.38 10.03 4.22
CA PHE A 33 6.13 9.11 5.07
C PHE A 33 7.34 9.77 5.73
N GLN A 34 8.10 10.59 4.99
CA GLN A 34 9.20 11.37 5.57
C GLN A 34 8.71 12.30 6.67
N VAL A 35 7.53 12.93 6.52
CA VAL A 35 6.92 13.73 7.58
C VAL A 35 6.55 12.86 8.79
N VAL A 36 5.97 11.66 8.58
CA VAL A 36 5.70 10.69 9.66
C VAL A 36 6.98 10.38 10.44
N GLN A 37 8.06 10.04 9.74
CA GLN A 37 9.35 9.71 10.36
C GLN A 37 9.96 10.89 11.12
N GLN A 38 9.99 12.08 10.50
CA GLN A 38 10.54 13.28 11.13
C GLN A 38 9.72 13.79 12.32
N SER A 39 8.43 13.47 12.36
CA SER A 39 7.53 13.90 13.43
C SER A 39 7.59 13.03 14.68
N ALA A 40 8.20 11.84 14.59
CA ALA A 40 8.33 10.90 15.72
C ALA A 40 9.01 11.51 16.96
N SER A 41 9.91 12.48 16.77
CA SER A 41 10.60 13.18 17.86
C SER A 41 10.10 14.60 18.12
N ARG A 42 9.05 15.06 17.42
CA ARG A 42 8.64 16.49 17.35
C ARG A 42 7.22 16.77 17.88
N GLY A 43 6.51 15.76 18.37
CA GLY A 43 5.25 15.89 19.12
C GLY A 43 4.10 15.02 18.60
N ASP A 44 3.32 14.47 19.54
CA ASP A 44 2.30 13.45 19.31
C ASP A 44 1.22 13.87 18.31
N LEU A 45 0.77 15.14 18.36
CA LEU A 45 -0.30 15.63 17.49
C LEU A 45 0.15 15.68 16.03
N LEU A 46 1.39 16.13 15.75
CA LEU A 46 1.90 16.18 14.39
C LEU A 46 2.09 14.76 13.84
N GLN A 47 2.65 13.86 14.65
CA GLN A 47 2.84 12.46 14.26
C GLN A 47 1.50 11.77 13.98
N ARG A 48 0.50 11.97 14.84
CA ARG A 48 -0.85 11.42 14.64
C ARG A 48 -1.50 11.98 13.37
N ASN A 49 -1.39 13.28 13.11
CA ASN A 49 -1.91 13.87 11.87
C ASN A 49 -1.17 13.34 10.64
N ALA A 50 0.16 13.18 10.70
CA ALA A 50 0.94 12.65 9.58
C ALA A 50 0.57 11.19 9.28
N ARG A 51 0.41 10.36 10.33
CA ARG A 51 -0.05 8.97 10.19
C ARG A 51 -1.47 8.90 9.61
N TYR A 52 -2.37 9.78 10.06
CA TYR A 52 -3.71 9.89 9.50
C TYR A 52 -3.70 10.29 8.02
N THR A 53 -2.94 11.33 7.64
CA THR A 53 -2.80 11.73 6.24
C THR A 53 -2.24 10.60 5.39
N MET A 54 -1.19 9.92 5.85
CA MET A 54 -0.61 8.78 5.14
C MET A 54 -1.65 7.68 4.91
N HIS A 55 -2.46 7.37 5.92
CA HIS A 55 -3.57 6.44 5.79
C HIS A 55 -4.54 6.88 4.68
N GLU A 56 -5.01 8.13 4.69
CA GLU A 56 -5.89 8.67 3.64
C GLU A 56 -5.27 8.56 2.24
N LEU A 57 -3.96 8.82 2.08
CA LEU A 57 -3.28 8.70 0.78
C LEU A 57 -3.30 7.25 0.27
N ILE A 58 -2.99 6.29 1.14
CA ILE A 58 -3.02 4.86 0.81
C ILE A 58 -4.45 4.44 0.43
N GLN A 59 -5.44 4.88 1.20
CA GLN A 59 -6.84 4.59 0.90
C GLN A 59 -7.28 5.14 -0.47
N ALA A 60 -6.89 6.38 -0.80
CA ALA A 60 -7.20 6.98 -2.10
C ALA A 60 -6.63 6.17 -3.27
N VAL A 61 -5.39 5.66 -3.13
CA VAL A 61 -4.77 4.83 -4.16
C VAL A 61 -5.50 3.49 -4.33
N PHE A 62 -5.68 2.73 -3.24
CA PHE A 62 -6.21 1.37 -3.34
C PHE A 62 -7.72 1.32 -3.57
N LYS A 63 -8.47 2.37 -3.20
CA LYS A 63 -9.88 2.51 -3.58
C LYS A 63 -10.07 2.68 -5.09
N ARG A 64 -9.07 3.21 -5.80
CA ARG A 64 -9.09 3.36 -7.27
C ARG A 64 -8.64 2.08 -7.99
N LEU A 65 -8.03 1.12 -7.30
CA LEU A 65 -7.55 -0.12 -7.92
C LEU A 65 -8.62 -0.85 -8.78
N PRO A 66 -9.89 -0.97 -8.34
CA PRO A 66 -10.96 -1.54 -9.17
C PRO A 66 -11.25 -0.79 -10.47
N GLU A 67 -11.01 0.52 -10.51
CA GLU A 67 -11.26 1.36 -11.68
C GLU A 67 -10.15 1.23 -12.73
N ILE A 68 -8.94 0.89 -12.29
CA ILE A 68 -7.79 0.65 -13.17
C ILE A 68 -8.03 -0.63 -14.00
N GLU A 69 -8.55 -1.69 -13.40
CA GLU A 69 -8.96 -2.91 -14.10
C GLU A 69 -10.03 -2.69 -15.16
N ALA A 70 -11.03 -1.85 -14.87
CA ALA A 70 -12.10 -1.57 -15.82
C ALA A 70 -11.57 -0.90 -17.10
N LYS A 71 -10.61 0.03 -16.95
CA LYS A 71 -9.98 0.72 -18.08
C LYS A 71 -9.10 -0.17 -18.93
N ASP A 72 -8.32 -1.07 -18.32
CA ASP A 72 -7.45 -2.00 -19.06
C ASP A 72 -8.28 -2.99 -19.91
N ARG A 73 -9.48 -3.38 -19.45
CA ARG A 73 -10.40 -4.26 -20.21
C ARG A 73 -11.12 -3.56 -21.35
N GLU A 74 -11.42 -2.27 -21.21
CA GLU A 74 -12.07 -1.46 -22.25
C GLU A 74 -11.10 -1.08 -23.37
N GLY A 75 -9.80 -0.90 -23.06
CA GLY A 75 -8.76 -0.57 -24.04
C GLY A 75 -8.37 -1.71 -24.99
N ASP A 76 -8.64 -2.97 -24.63
CA ASP A 76 -8.32 -4.15 -25.45
C ASP A 76 -9.38 -4.45 -26.53
N SER A 77 -10.44 -3.64 -26.64
CA SER A 77 -11.55 -3.85 -27.59
C SER A 77 -11.47 -3.00 -28.87
N GLU A 78 -10.46 -2.14 -29.04
CA GLU A 78 -10.32 -1.31 -30.26
C GLU A 78 -9.07 -1.67 -31.07
N SER A 79 -9.28 -2.58 -32.02
CA SER A 79 -8.61 -2.75 -33.33
C SER A 79 -7.08 -2.94 -33.39
N ASP A 80 -6.68 -4.12 -33.88
CA ASP A 80 -5.42 -4.36 -34.58
C ASP A 80 -5.25 -3.38 -35.76
N MET A 81 -4.39 -2.36 -35.61
CA MET A 81 -3.55 -1.82 -36.70
C MET A 81 -2.22 -1.31 -36.12
N GLU A 82 -1.12 -1.81 -36.69
CA GLU A 82 0.27 -1.44 -36.42
C GLU A 82 0.55 0.05 -36.70
N ASP A 83 1.35 0.73 -35.88
CA ASP A 83 2.76 1.07 -36.15
C ASP A 83 3.29 2.03 -35.05
N GLY A 84 4.60 2.04 -34.83
CA GLY A 84 5.22 2.61 -33.62
C GLY A 84 5.07 4.12 -33.39
N ASP A 85 4.84 4.50 -32.13
CA ASP A 85 5.36 5.72 -31.49
C ASP A 85 5.33 5.55 -29.96
N GLU A 86 6.46 5.85 -29.30
CA GLU A 86 6.58 5.91 -27.84
C GLU A 86 5.81 7.14 -27.32
N GLY A 87 4.48 7.03 -27.23
CA GLY A 87 3.64 8.17 -26.83
C GLY A 87 2.25 7.81 -26.29
N GLY A 88 1.98 6.54 -25.98
CA GLY A 88 0.67 6.09 -25.52
C GLY A 88 0.39 6.41 -24.05
N GLY A 89 -0.39 7.48 -23.80
CA GLY A 89 -1.17 7.61 -22.57
C GLY A 89 -0.98 8.90 -21.76
N LEU A 90 -1.18 10.09 -22.36
CA LEU A 90 -1.40 11.32 -21.57
C LEU A 90 -2.79 11.35 -20.88
N GLU A 91 -3.62 10.32 -21.08
CA GLU A 91 -5.02 10.27 -20.59
C GLU A 91 -5.29 9.24 -19.48
N SER A 92 -4.35 8.35 -19.16
CA SER A 92 -4.44 7.49 -17.98
C SER A 92 -3.48 8.00 -16.91
N GLY A 93 -4.00 8.59 -15.83
CA GLY A 93 -3.17 8.79 -14.63
C GLY A 93 -2.83 7.46 -13.99
N TYR A 94 -2.35 7.50 -12.74
CA TYR A 94 -1.59 6.40 -12.14
C TYR A 94 -2.31 5.05 -12.25
N GLY A 95 -1.55 4.03 -12.61
CA GLY A 95 -2.04 2.70 -12.92
C GLY A 95 -1.57 1.66 -11.91
N ILE A 96 -1.66 0.38 -12.32
CA ILE A 96 -1.32 -0.77 -11.48
C ILE A 96 0.12 -0.75 -10.95
N ARG A 97 1.06 -0.16 -11.72
CA ARG A 97 2.47 -0.03 -11.32
C ARG A 97 2.62 0.76 -10.02
N CYS A 98 1.90 1.89 -9.90
CA CYS A 98 1.89 2.69 -8.69
C CYS A 98 1.40 1.90 -7.48
N ALA A 99 0.29 1.16 -7.61
CA ALA A 99 -0.24 0.32 -6.54
C ALA A 99 0.76 -0.76 -6.10
N ILE A 100 1.47 -1.38 -7.05
CA ILE A 100 2.54 -2.36 -6.78
C ILE A 100 3.67 -1.72 -5.98
N ASP A 101 4.20 -0.59 -6.44
CA ASP A 101 5.33 0.09 -5.78
C ASP A 101 4.97 0.51 -4.35
N ILE A 102 3.75 1.00 -4.15
CA ILE A 102 3.24 1.39 -2.83
C ILE A 102 3.06 0.16 -1.94
N PHE A 103 2.46 -0.92 -2.44
CA PHE A 103 2.29 -2.14 -1.65
C PHE A 103 3.65 -2.73 -1.23
N HIS A 104 4.63 -2.71 -2.15
CA HIS A 104 6.00 -3.16 -1.88
C HIS A 104 6.64 -2.32 -0.79
N PHE A 105 6.51 -0.99 -0.89
CA PHE A 105 6.96 -0.08 0.14
C PHE A 105 6.32 -0.41 1.50
N LEU A 106 5.01 -0.64 1.56
CA LEU A 106 4.33 -1.02 2.82
C LEU A 106 4.87 -2.33 3.40
N CYS A 107 5.09 -3.36 2.57
CA CYS A 107 5.69 -4.62 3.02
C CYS A 107 7.12 -4.42 3.54
N SER A 108 7.91 -3.56 2.90
CA SER A 108 9.29 -3.26 3.34
C SER A 108 9.35 -2.66 4.74
N LEU A 109 8.29 -1.96 5.18
CA LEU A 109 8.20 -1.42 6.55
C LEU A 109 8.06 -2.51 7.62
N LEU A 110 7.65 -3.73 7.26
CA LEU A 110 7.61 -4.86 8.18
C LEU A 110 9.00 -5.49 8.39
N ASN A 111 9.93 -5.30 7.45
CA ASN A 111 11.26 -5.92 7.44
C ASN A 111 12.36 -5.15 8.22
N VAL A 112 11.98 -4.14 9.01
CA VAL A 112 12.94 -3.23 9.67
C VAL A 112 13.73 -3.90 10.82
N VAL A 113 13.29 -5.08 11.30
CA VAL A 113 13.91 -5.80 12.44
C VAL A 113 15.29 -6.43 12.12
N SER A 114 15.70 -6.53 10.85
CA SER A 114 16.85 -7.37 10.46
C SER A 114 18.26 -6.83 10.80
N ILE A 115 18.44 -5.70 11.50
CA ILE A 115 19.78 -5.12 11.78
C ILE A 115 20.14 -5.04 13.27
N VAL A 116 19.38 -5.67 14.19
CA VAL A 116 19.61 -5.50 15.65
C VAL A 116 19.93 -6.78 16.41
N GLU A 117 20.60 -7.75 15.78
CA GLU A 117 21.22 -8.88 16.51
C GLU A 117 22.74 -8.72 16.75
N ALA A 118 23.32 -7.54 16.50
CA ALA A 118 24.77 -7.32 16.70
C ALA A 118 25.15 -6.42 17.88
N ASP A 119 24.27 -5.51 18.35
CA ASP A 119 24.58 -4.63 19.48
C ASP A 119 23.33 -4.41 20.32
N GLY A 120 23.35 -4.85 21.58
CA GLY A 120 22.21 -4.92 22.52
C GLY A 120 21.63 -3.58 22.97
N SER A 121 21.19 -2.75 22.02
CA SER A 121 20.44 -1.52 22.25
C SER A 121 18.94 -1.79 22.10
N THR A 122 18.18 -1.51 23.15
CA THR A 122 16.72 -1.59 23.19
C THR A 122 16.08 -0.52 22.29
N THR A 123 15.93 -0.79 20.99
CA THR A 123 15.14 0.01 20.03
C THR A 123 13.84 -0.68 19.59
N HIS A 124 13.42 -1.73 20.29
CA HIS A 124 12.25 -2.54 19.92
C HIS A 124 10.94 -1.76 19.79
N THR A 125 10.71 -0.71 20.59
CA THR A 125 9.40 -0.02 20.63
C THR A 125 9.16 0.94 19.46
N ALA A 126 10.19 1.65 19.00
CA ALA A 126 10.06 2.57 17.86
C ALA A 126 9.88 1.80 16.54
N ASP A 127 10.48 0.61 16.45
CA ASP A 127 10.30 -0.32 15.34
C ASP A 127 8.88 -0.94 15.37
N GLU A 128 8.43 -1.38 16.55
CA GLU A 128 7.07 -1.93 16.75
C GLU A 128 5.98 -0.91 16.36
N ASP A 129 6.14 0.38 16.67
CA ASP A 129 5.22 1.45 16.25
C ASP A 129 5.17 1.69 14.73
N VAL A 130 6.28 1.47 14.03
CA VAL A 130 6.35 1.57 12.56
C VAL A 130 5.70 0.35 11.94
N GLN A 131 5.99 -0.84 12.47
CA GLN A 131 5.43 -2.10 12.00
C GLN A 131 3.92 -2.20 12.24
N ILE A 132 3.42 -1.81 13.42
CA ILE A 132 1.98 -1.71 13.71
C ILE A 132 1.29 -0.80 12.69
N PHE A 133 1.93 0.34 12.38
CA PHE A 133 1.37 1.27 11.43
C PHE A 133 1.39 0.75 10.00
N ALA A 134 2.45 0.06 9.60
CA ALA A 134 2.50 -0.65 8.33
C ALA A 134 1.38 -1.70 8.21
N LEU A 135 1.14 -2.49 9.26
CA LEU A 135 0.03 -3.45 9.31
C LEU A 135 -1.33 -2.78 9.11
N VAL A 136 -1.57 -1.63 9.75
CA VAL A 136 -2.81 -0.85 9.57
C VAL A 136 -2.97 -0.42 8.12
N LEU A 137 -1.90 0.11 7.50
CA LEU A 137 -1.92 0.54 6.09
C LEU A 137 -2.16 -0.63 5.13
N ILE A 138 -1.48 -1.76 5.34
CA ILE A 138 -1.62 -2.98 4.54
C ILE A 138 -3.05 -3.53 4.65
N ASN A 139 -3.58 -3.62 5.88
CA ASN A 139 -4.95 -4.09 6.08
C ASN A 139 -5.96 -3.21 5.34
N SER A 140 -5.80 -1.88 5.40
CA SER A 140 -6.69 -0.98 4.67
C SER A 140 -6.54 -1.08 3.15
N ALA A 141 -5.31 -1.25 2.64
CA ALA A 141 -5.06 -1.44 1.21
C ALA A 141 -5.74 -2.72 0.68
N VAL A 142 -5.59 -3.84 1.39
CA VAL A 142 -6.21 -5.12 1.03
C VAL A 142 -7.73 -5.04 1.12
N GLU A 143 -8.27 -4.42 2.18
CA GLU A 143 -9.72 -4.27 2.38
C GLU A 143 -10.38 -3.43 1.28
N LEU A 144 -9.77 -2.30 0.90
CA LEU A 144 -10.33 -1.39 -0.11
C LEU A 144 -10.21 -1.94 -1.53
N SER A 145 -9.17 -2.72 -1.79
CA SER A 145 -8.96 -3.33 -3.11
C SER A 145 -9.95 -4.45 -3.40
N GLY A 146 -10.49 -5.10 -2.37
CA GLY A 146 -11.43 -6.20 -2.52
C GLY A 146 -10.86 -7.36 -3.35
N ASP A 147 -11.72 -7.95 -4.21
CA ASP A 147 -11.34 -9.10 -5.05
C ASP A 147 -10.39 -8.72 -6.20
N GLU A 148 -10.27 -7.42 -6.51
CA GLU A 148 -9.46 -6.89 -7.63
C GLU A 148 -7.95 -7.06 -7.39
N ILE A 149 -7.51 -7.01 -6.13
CA ILE A 149 -6.09 -7.20 -5.79
C ILE A 149 -5.57 -8.58 -6.25
N GLY A 150 -6.44 -9.59 -6.25
CA GLY A 150 -6.11 -10.96 -6.62
C GLY A 150 -6.08 -11.20 -8.13
N LYS A 151 -6.63 -10.28 -8.93
CA LYS A 151 -6.60 -10.37 -10.39
C LYS A 151 -5.27 -9.91 -10.99
N HIS A 152 -4.49 -9.16 -10.22
CA HIS A 152 -3.16 -8.72 -10.61
C HIS A 152 -2.07 -9.69 -10.08
N PRO A 153 -1.41 -10.48 -10.96
CA PRO A 153 -0.52 -11.56 -10.51
C PRO A 153 0.66 -11.09 -9.65
N LYS A 154 1.15 -9.87 -9.88
CA LYS A 154 2.25 -9.29 -9.09
C LYS A 154 1.81 -8.95 -7.67
N LEU A 155 0.68 -8.26 -7.50
CA LEU A 155 0.13 -7.96 -6.18
C LEU A 155 -0.24 -9.24 -5.43
N LEU A 156 -0.84 -10.20 -6.13
CA LEU A 156 -1.16 -11.52 -5.57
C LEU A 156 0.07 -12.22 -5.01
N ARG A 157 1.18 -12.29 -5.78
CA ARG A 157 2.45 -12.86 -5.31
C ARG A 157 3.02 -12.10 -4.12
N MET A 158 2.95 -10.77 -4.11
CA MET A 158 3.42 -10.00 -2.96
C MET A 158 2.62 -10.27 -1.70
N ILE A 159 1.31 -10.54 -1.81
CA ILE A 159 0.51 -10.96 -0.66
C ILE A 159 0.87 -12.38 -0.24
N GLN A 160 0.97 -13.30 -1.19
CA GLN A 160 1.19 -14.73 -0.93
C GLN A 160 2.60 -15.05 -0.42
N ASP A 161 3.62 -14.45 -1.04
CA ASP A 161 5.02 -14.78 -0.80
C ASP A 161 5.61 -13.79 0.20
N ASP A 162 5.60 -12.50 -0.13
CA ASP A 162 6.29 -11.49 0.68
C ASP A 162 5.53 -11.21 1.98
N LEU A 163 4.25 -10.82 1.91
CA LEU A 163 3.50 -10.39 3.07
C LEU A 163 3.34 -11.54 4.08
N PHE A 164 2.91 -12.74 3.68
CA PHE A 164 2.80 -13.85 4.62
C PHE A 164 4.16 -14.23 5.23
N HIS A 165 5.25 -14.18 4.46
CA HIS A 165 6.58 -14.40 5.02
C HIS A 165 6.93 -13.39 6.11
N HIS A 166 6.73 -12.09 5.83
CA HIS A 166 6.97 -11.03 6.82
C HIS A 166 6.04 -11.17 8.04
N LEU A 167 4.77 -11.53 7.86
CA LEU A 167 3.82 -11.68 8.97
C LEU A 167 4.13 -12.90 9.85
N ILE A 168 4.56 -14.02 9.26
CA ILE A 168 4.98 -15.21 10.03
C ILE A 168 6.24 -14.88 10.82
N TYR A 169 7.25 -14.31 10.15
CA TYR A 169 8.49 -13.91 10.81
C TYR A 169 8.19 -12.91 11.93
N TYR A 170 7.55 -11.79 11.61
CA TYR A 170 7.23 -10.74 12.59
C TYR A 170 6.35 -11.26 13.74
N GLY A 171 5.36 -12.10 13.44
CA GLY A 171 4.49 -12.74 14.43
C GLY A 171 5.24 -13.49 15.52
N THR A 172 6.34 -14.18 15.16
CA THR A 172 7.15 -14.94 16.14
C THR A 172 7.89 -14.08 17.15
N TRP A 173 8.11 -12.81 16.86
CA TRP A 173 8.83 -11.85 17.72
C TRP A 173 7.90 -10.78 18.33
N SER A 174 6.61 -10.82 17.99
CA SER A 174 5.65 -9.78 18.35
C SER A 174 4.97 -9.98 19.71
N SER A 175 4.49 -8.89 20.31
CA SER A 175 3.67 -8.95 21.52
C SER A 175 2.31 -9.62 21.25
N SER A 176 1.66 -10.18 22.28
CA SER A 176 0.37 -10.88 22.11
C SER A 176 -0.74 -9.99 21.51
N PHE A 177 -0.68 -8.67 21.72
CA PHE A 177 -1.59 -7.71 21.11
C PHE A 177 -1.32 -7.57 19.60
N VAL A 178 -0.06 -7.41 19.21
CA VAL A 178 0.35 -7.30 17.80
C VAL A 178 0.05 -8.59 17.05
N LEU A 179 0.27 -9.75 17.66
CA LEU A 179 -0.08 -11.04 17.09
C LEU A 179 -1.58 -11.14 16.77
N SER A 180 -2.46 -10.60 17.62
CA SER A 180 -3.91 -10.54 17.35
C SER A 180 -4.23 -9.68 16.13
N MET A 181 -3.56 -8.52 15.99
CA MET A 181 -3.72 -7.67 14.80
C MET A 181 -3.19 -8.35 13.53
N ILE A 182 -2.03 -9.00 13.60
CA ILE A 182 -1.47 -9.80 12.50
C ILE A 182 -2.46 -10.88 12.08
N CYS A 183 -3.01 -11.64 13.03
CA CYS A 183 -4.01 -12.67 12.75
C CYS A 183 -5.26 -12.09 12.06
N SER A 184 -5.73 -10.91 12.47
CA SER A 184 -6.84 -10.22 11.82
C SER A 184 -6.50 -9.82 10.38
N THR A 185 -5.32 -9.24 10.15
CA THR A 185 -4.84 -8.88 8.81
C THR A 185 -4.66 -10.09 7.91
N VAL A 186 -4.07 -11.17 8.43
CA VAL A 186 -3.94 -12.47 7.74
C VAL A 186 -5.31 -13.02 7.38
N LEU A 187 -6.27 -12.99 8.30
CA LEU A 187 -7.61 -13.54 8.07
C LEU A 187 -8.37 -12.72 7.03
N ASN A 188 -8.27 -11.39 7.07
CA ASN A 188 -8.83 -10.51 6.05
C ASN A 188 -8.21 -10.82 4.69
N ALA A 189 -6.88 -10.81 4.58
CA ALA A 189 -6.18 -11.13 3.34
C ALA A 189 -6.54 -12.52 2.80
N PHE A 190 -6.55 -13.54 3.66
CA PHE A 190 -6.93 -14.90 3.28
C PHE A 190 -8.39 -15.01 2.81
N HIS A 191 -9.32 -14.31 3.46
CA HIS A 191 -10.72 -14.29 3.04
C HIS A 191 -10.87 -13.70 1.63
N PHE A 192 -10.16 -12.61 1.34
CA PHE A 192 -10.15 -12.00 0.00
C PHE A 192 -9.49 -12.90 -1.05
N LEU A 193 -8.35 -13.52 -0.73
CA LEU A 193 -7.67 -14.47 -1.61
C LEU A 193 -8.52 -15.70 -1.93
N ARG A 194 -9.21 -16.26 -0.93
CA ARG A 194 -10.08 -17.41 -1.16
C ARG A 194 -11.27 -17.05 -2.06
N ARG A 195 -11.76 -15.81 -1.97
CA ARG A 195 -12.85 -15.33 -2.81
C ARG A 195 -12.42 -15.14 -4.26
N SER A 196 -11.20 -14.66 -4.51
CA SER A 196 -10.63 -14.52 -5.86
C SER A 196 -10.30 -15.86 -6.52
N GLU A 197 -9.75 -16.84 -5.79
CA GLU A 197 -9.45 -18.17 -6.34
C GLU A 197 -10.71 -18.97 -6.71
N ILE A 198 -11.79 -18.85 -5.93
CA ILE A 198 -13.08 -19.49 -6.25
C ILE A 198 -13.70 -18.91 -7.54
N LEU A 199 -13.44 -17.64 -7.87
CA LEU A 199 -13.88 -17.04 -9.13
C LEU A 199 -13.07 -17.56 -10.33
N HIS A 200 -11.78 -17.87 -10.16
CA HIS A 200 -10.93 -18.40 -11.22
C HIS A 200 -11.29 -19.85 -11.61
N VAL A 201 -11.87 -20.64 -10.69
CA VAL A 201 -12.31 -22.03 -10.97
C VAL A 201 -13.71 -22.09 -11.61
N LYS A 202 -14.44 -20.97 -11.65
CA LYS A 202 -15.81 -20.89 -12.18
C LYS A 202 -15.94 -20.26 -13.57
N ASN A 203 -14.86 -19.74 -14.14
CA ASN A 203 -14.78 -19.25 -15.52
C ASN A 203 -13.89 -20.16 -16.37
#